data_AF-A0A6A4GH91-F1
#
_entry.id   AF-A0A6A4GH91-F1
#
_cell.length_a   1.000
_cell.length_b   1.000
_cell.length_c   1.000
_cell.angle_alpha   90.00
_cell.angle_beta   90.00
_cell.angle_gamma   90.00
#
_symmetry.space_group_name_H-M   'P 1'
#
loop_
_entity.id
_entity.type
_entity.pdbx_description
1 polymer ?
#
loop_
_entity_poly.entity_id
_entity_poly.type
_entity_poly.pdbx_seq_one_letter_code
_entity_poly.pdbx_strand_id
1 'polypeptide(L)'
;KIELPQNLKKRGLHDVFHASLLRIHVPNDDRLFPGRLEHQVADFGDASAEWAVDRIISHSGSRSDAMFEVQWTSGDITWLPYSKISHLEPLAEYLEALGFHSIAEL
;
A
#
# COMPACT_ATOMS: atom_id res chain seq x y z
N LYS A 1 2.81 -0.47 -31.15
CA LYS A 1 3.48 0.48 -30.23
C LYS A 1 2.73 0.38 -28.90
N ILE A 2 3.42 0.12 -27.79
CA ILE A 2 2.77 -0.06 -26.50
C ILE A 2 2.53 1.32 -25.90
N GLU A 3 1.31 1.59 -25.43
CA GLU A 3 1.02 2.86 -24.78
C GLU A 3 1.54 2.84 -23.34
N LEU A 4 2.70 3.45 -23.12
CA LEU A 4 3.21 3.64 -21.76
C LEU A 4 2.43 4.75 -21.04
N PRO A 5 2.11 4.56 -19.74
CA PRO A 5 1.61 5.61 -18.86
C PRO A 5 2.48 6.86 -18.88
N GLN A 6 1.86 8.03 -18.69
CA GLN A 6 2.59 9.32 -18.71
C GLN A 6 3.68 9.37 -17.64
N ASN A 7 3.44 8.74 -16.49
CA ASN A 7 4.33 8.75 -15.34
C ASN A 7 5.65 8.03 -15.62
N LEU A 8 5.59 6.97 -16.44
CA LEU A 8 6.78 6.24 -16.92
C LEU A 8 7.53 7.04 -18.00
N LYS A 9 6.79 7.65 -18.94
CA LYS A 9 7.39 8.51 -19.98
C LYS A 9 8.14 9.71 -19.38
N LYS A 10 7.58 10.36 -18.36
CA LYS A 10 8.22 11.47 -17.63
C LYS A 10 9.55 11.06 -16.99
N ARG A 11 9.70 9.78 -16.63
CA ARG A 11 10.92 9.22 -16.04
C ARG A 11 11.92 8.68 -17.08
N GLY A 12 11.67 8.90 -18.37
CA GLY A 12 12.57 8.50 -19.46
C GLY A 12 12.42 7.05 -19.91
N LEU A 13 11.34 6.36 -19.51
CA LEU A 13 11.03 5.05 -20.09
C LEU A 13 10.51 5.21 -21.52
N HIS A 14 11.14 4.48 -22.43
CA HIS A 14 10.77 4.43 -23.83
C HIS A 14 10.00 3.15 -24.14
N ASP A 15 9.04 3.23 -25.05
CA ASP A 15 8.26 2.09 -25.55
C ASP A 15 9.02 1.28 -26.61
N VAL A 16 10.34 1.26 -26.48
CA VAL A 16 11.30 0.59 -27.35
C VAL A 16 12.08 -0.38 -26.49
N PHE A 17 12.17 -1.64 -26.92
CA PHE A 17 12.92 -2.69 -26.23
C PHE A 17 13.91 -3.33 -27.19
N HIS A 18 14.98 -3.90 -26.63
CA HIS A 18 15.92 -4.69 -27.41
C HIS A 18 15.29 -6.05 -27.72
N ALA A 19 15.00 -6.31 -29.00
CA ALA A 19 14.34 -7.54 -29.43
C ALA A 19 15.10 -8.81 -29.02
N SER A 20 16.43 -8.73 -28.88
CA SER A 20 17.28 -9.85 -28.43
C SER A 20 17.13 -10.20 -26.95
N LEU A 21 16.53 -9.33 -26.13
CA LEU A 21 16.31 -9.55 -24.70
C LEU A 21 14.88 -10.05 -24.40
N LEU A 22 14.07 -10.28 -25.43
CA LEU A 22 12.72 -10.80 -25.24
C LEU A 22 12.75 -12.22 -24.67
N ARG A 23 11.88 -12.45 -23.68
CA ARG A 23 11.62 -13.76 -23.10
C ARG A 23 10.19 -14.18 -23.40
N ILE A 24 9.90 -15.47 -23.29
CA ILE A 24 8.54 -16.01 -23.44
C ILE A 24 7.63 -15.34 -22.40
N HIS A 25 6.49 -14.84 -22.86
CA HIS A 25 5.49 -14.25 -21.99
C HIS A 25 4.85 -15.32 -21.11
N VAL A 26 4.92 -15.12 -19.80
CA VAL A 26 4.18 -15.91 -18.81
C VAL A 26 3.05 -15.04 -18.28
N PRO A 27 1.78 -15.45 -18.40
CA PRO A 27 0.66 -14.68 -17.88
C PRO A 27 0.76 -14.52 -16.36
N ASN A 28 0.22 -13.43 -15.84
CA ASN A 28 0.19 -13.17 -14.41
C ASN A 28 -0.73 -14.15 -13.68
N ASP A 29 -0.38 -14.50 -12.44
CA ASP A 29 -1.30 -15.14 -11.51
C ASP A 29 -1.98 -14.05 -10.67
N ASP A 30 -3.20 -13.67 -11.06
CA ASP A 30 -3.95 -12.59 -10.41
C ASP A 30 -4.40 -12.94 -8.98
N ARG A 31 -4.33 -14.22 -8.56
CA ARG A 31 -4.60 -14.63 -7.17
C ARG A 31 -3.42 -14.34 -6.26
N LEU A 32 -2.20 -14.48 -6.79
CA LEU A 32 -0.96 -14.22 -6.05
C LEU A 32 -0.50 -12.77 -6.16
N PHE A 33 -0.83 -12.10 -7.27
CA PHE A 33 -0.42 -10.72 -7.55
C PHE A 33 -1.63 -9.87 -7.99
N PRO A 34 -2.59 -9.59 -7.10
CA PRO A 34 -3.74 -8.74 -7.38
C PRO A 34 -3.31 -7.27 -7.48
N GLY A 35 -3.83 -6.54 -8.48
CA GLY A 35 -3.53 -5.12 -8.67
C GLY A 35 -2.09 -4.88 -9.15
N ARG A 36 -1.94 -4.58 -10.44
CA ARG A 36 -0.66 -4.16 -11.04
C ARG A 36 -0.72 -2.71 -11.49
N LEU A 37 -1.15 -1.85 -10.58
CA LEU A 37 -1.01 -0.41 -10.79
C LEU A 37 0.47 -0.06 -10.71
N GLU A 38 0.89 0.94 -11.50
CA GLU A 38 2.30 1.33 -11.61
C GLU A 38 2.95 1.60 -10.24
N HIS A 39 2.22 2.23 -9.31
CA HIS A 39 2.68 2.52 -7.95
C HIS A 39 2.81 1.27 -7.05
N GLN A 40 2.21 0.14 -7.42
CA GLN A 40 2.33 -1.12 -6.67
C GLN A 40 3.55 -1.93 -7.13
N VAL A 41 4.04 -1.70 -8.35
CA VAL A 41 5.14 -2.48 -8.96
C VAL A 41 6.50 -1.86 -8.66
N ALA A 42 6.56 -0.54 -8.55
CA ALA A 42 7.77 0.15 -8.14
C ALA A 42 7.41 1.43 -7.37
N ASP A 43 8.17 1.69 -6.32
CA ASP A 43 8.11 2.96 -5.62
C ASP A 43 8.75 4.04 -6.52
N PHE A 44 7.91 4.93 -7.01
CA PHE A 44 8.31 6.01 -7.90
C PHE A 44 8.48 7.35 -7.16
N GLY A 45 8.46 7.35 -5.83
CA GLY A 45 8.52 8.56 -5.00
C GLY A 45 7.22 9.38 -5.03
N ASP A 46 6.14 8.84 -5.60
CA ASP A 46 4.79 9.31 -5.27
C ASP A 46 4.44 8.64 -3.93
N ALA A 47 4.10 9.45 -2.93
CA ALA A 47 3.73 9.01 -1.58
C ALA A 47 2.47 8.12 -1.52
N SER A 48 2.00 7.59 -2.66
CA SER A 48 0.81 6.75 -2.80
C SER A 48 0.93 5.34 -2.25
N ALA A 49 2.12 4.83 -1.96
CA ALA A 49 2.26 3.50 -1.36
C ALA A 49 1.89 3.50 0.14
N GLU A 50 2.07 4.62 0.84
CA GLU A 50 1.70 4.75 2.27
C GLU A 50 0.18 5.02 2.46
N TRP A 51 -0.58 5.24 1.38
CA TRP A 51 -2.03 5.53 1.39
C TRP A 51 -2.94 4.36 0.99
N ALA A 52 -2.43 3.12 0.98
CA ALA A 52 -3.25 1.95 0.65
C ALA A 52 -4.10 1.43 1.83
N VAL A 53 -4.18 2.14 2.95
CA VAL A 53 -5.02 1.77 4.10
C VAL A 53 -6.37 2.47 3.98
N ASP A 54 -7.46 1.69 3.98
CA ASP A 54 -8.83 2.20 4.01
C ASP A 54 -9.22 2.64 5.43
N ARG A 55 -9.08 1.75 6.42
CA ARG A 55 -9.42 2.03 7.83
C ARG A 55 -8.80 1.03 8.80
N ILE A 56 -8.81 1.39 10.07
CA ILE A 56 -8.60 0.45 11.17
C ILE A 56 -9.96 -0.09 11.63
N ILE A 57 -10.10 -1.42 11.65
CA ILE A 57 -11.33 -2.11 12.05
C ILE A 57 -11.35 -2.30 13.57
N SER A 58 -10.25 -2.78 14.13
CA SER A 58 -10.15 -3.14 15.54
C SER A 58 -8.70 -3.07 16.04
N HIS A 59 -8.52 -3.21 17.34
CA HIS A 59 -7.20 -3.36 17.96
C HIS A 59 -7.25 -4.44 19.05
N SER A 60 -6.06 -4.94 19.41
CA SER A 60 -5.84 -5.87 20.52
C SER A 60 -4.57 -5.48 21.25
N GLY A 61 -4.60 -5.56 22.58
CA GLY A 61 -3.54 -5.03 23.43
C GLY A 61 -3.78 -3.57 23.81
N SER A 62 -2.73 -2.92 24.30
CA SER A 62 -2.80 -1.56 24.85
C SER A 62 -1.52 -0.81 24.52
N ARG A 63 -1.62 0.51 24.39
CA ARG A 63 -0.48 1.40 24.15
C ARG A 63 0.39 0.97 22.96
N SER A 64 1.70 1.15 23.08
CA SER A 64 2.68 0.88 22.03
C SER A 64 2.81 -0.60 21.64
N ASP A 65 2.33 -1.51 22.49
CA ASP A 65 2.34 -2.95 22.24
C ASP A 65 1.05 -3.44 21.56
N ALA A 66 0.11 -2.52 21.27
CA ALA A 66 -1.12 -2.84 20.58
C ALA A 66 -0.87 -3.27 19.13
N MET A 67 -1.65 -4.26 18.72
CA MET A 67 -1.79 -4.73 17.36
C MET A 67 -3.11 -4.20 16.79
N PHE A 68 -3.11 -3.85 15.52
CA PHE A 68 -4.25 -3.23 14.85
C PHE A 68 -4.66 -4.04 13.64
N GLU A 69 -5.95 -4.25 13.51
CA GLU A 69 -6.57 -4.86 12.34
C GLU A 69 -6.82 -3.78 11.30
N VAL A 70 -5.98 -3.80 10.26
CA VAL A 70 -5.96 -2.79 9.20
C VAL A 70 -6.62 -3.37 7.95
N GLN A 71 -7.59 -2.63 7.40
CA GLN A 71 -8.18 -2.90 6.11
C GLN A 71 -7.48 -2.07 5.03
N TRP A 72 -7.02 -2.75 3.99
CA TRP A 72 -6.41 -2.10 2.82
C TRP A 72 -7.49 -1.68 1.82
N THR A 73 -7.17 -0.71 0.97
CA THR A 73 -8.04 -0.26 -0.13
C THR A 73 -8.30 -1.35 -1.17
N SER A 74 -7.45 -2.40 -1.22
CA SER A 74 -7.70 -3.64 -1.98
C SER A 74 -8.80 -4.52 -1.37
N GLY A 75 -9.20 -4.26 -0.12
CA GLY A 75 -10.12 -5.08 0.67
C GLY A 75 -9.44 -6.13 1.54
N ASP A 76 -8.13 -6.34 1.41
CA ASP A 76 -7.36 -7.24 2.28
C ASP A 76 -7.36 -6.75 3.73
N ILE A 77 -7.20 -7.68 4.67
CA ILE A 77 -7.14 -7.37 6.10
C ILE A 77 -5.87 -7.99 6.69
N THR A 78 -5.10 -7.18 7.43
CA THR A 78 -3.87 -7.63 8.08
C THR A 78 -3.72 -7.04 9.48
N TRP A 79 -3.05 -7.78 10.37
CA TRP A 79 -2.68 -7.29 11.70
C TRP A 79 -1.28 -6.68 11.70
N LEU A 80 -1.17 -5.42 12.13
CA LEU A 80 0.10 -4.69 12.20
C LEU A 80 0.34 -4.11 13.60
N PRO A 81 1.59 -4.07 14.08
CA PRO A 81 1.92 -3.42 15.35
C PRO A 81 1.84 -1.89 15.23
N TYR A 82 1.59 -1.20 16.34
CA TYR A 82 1.59 0.27 16.41
C TYR A 82 2.78 0.92 15.71
N SER A 83 3.99 0.38 15.88
CA SER A 83 5.22 0.92 15.27
C SER A 83 5.20 0.98 13.73
N LYS A 84 4.36 0.16 13.08
CA LYS A 84 4.21 0.13 11.63
C LYS A 84 3.11 1.07 11.13
N ILE A 85 2.21 1.51 12.00
CA ILE A 85 1.04 2.29 11.60
C ILE A 85 0.97 3.67 12.29
N SER A 86 1.94 4.00 13.14
CA SER A 86 1.97 5.23 13.94
C SER A 86 1.99 6.52 13.12
N HIS A 87 2.35 6.45 11.84
CA HIS A 87 2.40 7.57 10.90
C HIS A 87 1.15 7.64 10.01
N LEU A 88 0.22 6.68 10.10
CA LEU A 88 -0.95 6.61 9.25
C LEU A 88 -2.09 7.48 9.81
N GLU A 89 -2.68 8.31 8.95
CA GLU A 89 -3.83 9.16 9.29
C GLU A 89 -5.05 8.35 9.81
N PRO A 90 -5.40 7.17 9.24
CA PRO A 90 -6.47 6.32 9.78
C PRO A 90 -6.31 5.90 11.25
N LEU A 91 -5.09 5.94 11.80
CA LEU A 91 -4.89 5.67 13.22
C LEU A 91 -5.41 6.81 14.10
N ALA A 92 -5.20 8.06 13.70
CA ALA A 92 -5.72 9.21 14.41
C ALA A 92 -7.25 9.18 14.42
N GLU A 93 -7.87 8.95 13.26
CA GLU A 93 -9.33 8.83 13.13
C GLU A 93 -9.90 7.71 14.03
N TYR A 94 -9.21 6.57 14.09
CA TYR A 94 -9.61 5.44 14.93
C TYR A 94 -9.54 5.76 16.43
N LEU A 95 -8.46 6.39 16.89
CA LEU A 95 -8.30 6.79 18.30
C LEU A 95 -9.33 7.85 18.69
N GLU A 96 -9.57 8.84 17.83
CA GLU A 96 -10.58 9.88 18.05
C GLU A 96 -11.99 9.29 18.15
N ALA A 97 -12.32 8.29 17.32
CA ALA A 97 -13.59 7.58 17.40
C ALA A 97 -13.78 6.82 18.73
N LEU A 98 -12.68 6.41 19.38
CA LEU A 98 -12.68 5.82 20.73
C LEU A 98 -12.64 6.88 21.85
N GLY A 99 -12.46 8.16 21.52
CA GLY A 99 -12.30 9.27 22.47
C GLY A 99 -10.89 9.45 23.01
N PHE A 100 -9.89 8.82 22.38
CA PHE A 100 -8.47 8.93 22.75
C PHE A 100 -7.75 9.91 21.83
N HIS A 101 -6.85 10.72 22.40
CA HIS A 101 -6.04 11.68 21.63
C HIS A 101 -4.61 11.18 21.40
N SER A 102 -4.25 10.08 22.06
CA SER A 102 -2.92 9.49 21.98
C SER A 102 -2.97 7.99 22.22
N ILE A 103 -1.98 7.26 21.69
CA ILE A 103 -1.83 5.83 21.94
C ILE A 103 -1.61 5.51 23.43
N ALA A 104 -1.14 6.46 24.24
CA ALA A 104 -0.90 6.23 25.66
C ALA A 104 -2.20 6.02 26.47
N GLU A 105 -3.33 6.48 25.92
CA GLU A 105 -4.67 6.38 26.48
C GLU A 105 -5.41 5.09 26.08
N LEU A 106 -4.87 4.36 25.09
CA LEU A 106 -5.36 3.05 24.64
C LEU A 106 -4.95 1.94 25.61
#